data_AF-A0A3M1ZT54-F1
#
_entry.id   AF-A0A3M1ZT54-F1
#
_cell.length_a   1.000
_cell.length_b   1.000
_cell.length_c   1.000
_cell.angle_alpha   90.00
_cell.angle_beta   90.00
_cell.angle_gamma   90.00
#
_symmetry.space_group_name_H-M   'P 1'
#
loop_
_entity.id
_entity.type
_entity.pdbx_description
1 polymer ?
#
loop_
_entity_poly.entity_id
_entity_poly.type
_entity_poly.pdbx_seq_one_letter_code
_entity_poly.pdbx_strand_id
1 'polypeptide(L)'
;MIIFTDHKMAIIAGFVLAFILIGIATASGGGLDADQVLGAVARWGHFLAGITWIGLLYYFNFVQVPALGKVSAETKAELFKEGSIVRRALFWFRWAALATVIFGLLLLAGLWKSGGASAISVDIMIGATFGLIMWANVFFVIWPNQQKVIGIVEATAEEKAAAGKKALIASRTNTILSIPMLFFMASSAHFPVFG
;
A
#
# COMPACT_ATOMS: atom_id res chain seq x y z
N MET A 1 11.38 9.25 27.48
CA MET A 1 10.97 7.82 27.49
C MET A 1 9.69 7.58 26.70
N ILE A 2 8.63 8.39 26.89
CA ILE A 2 7.30 8.22 26.25
C ILE A 2 7.33 8.08 24.71
N ILE A 3 8.18 8.84 24.01
CA ILE A 3 8.31 8.78 22.53
C ILE A 3 8.65 7.36 22.03
N PHE A 4 9.42 6.59 22.81
CA PHE A 4 9.87 5.26 22.41
C PHE A 4 8.95 4.13 22.88
N THR A 5 7.98 4.42 23.76
CA THR A 5 7.06 3.42 24.33
C THR A 5 5.63 3.55 23.80
N ASP A 6 5.27 4.70 23.22
CA ASP A 6 3.97 4.93 22.57
C ASP A 6 4.14 5.08 21.06
N HIS A 7 3.53 4.17 20.29
CA HIS A 7 3.61 4.16 18.84
C HIS A 7 3.07 5.44 18.17
N LYS A 8 2.07 6.09 18.77
CA LYS A 8 1.54 7.37 18.26
C LYS A 8 2.57 8.46 18.44
N MET A 9 3.22 8.51 19.60
CA MET A 9 4.26 9.48 19.89
C MET A 9 5.51 9.25 19.03
N ALA A 10 5.86 7.99 18.76
CA ALA A 10 6.94 7.65 17.82
C ALA A 10 6.64 8.18 16.41
N ILE A 11 5.41 7.98 15.91
CA ILE A 11 4.99 8.50 14.60
C ILE A 11 5.01 10.03 14.61
N ILE A 12 4.40 10.68 15.60
CA ILE A 12 4.38 12.15 15.72
C ILE A 12 5.80 12.72 15.73
N ALA A 13 6.71 12.11 16.50
CA ALA A 13 8.11 12.53 16.56
C ALA A 13 8.78 12.43 15.18
N GLY A 14 8.49 11.39 14.40
CA GLY A 14 8.99 11.27 13.02
C GLY A 14 8.53 12.40 12.10
N PHE A 15 7.23 12.76 12.14
CA PHE A 15 6.70 13.89 11.38
C PHE A 15 7.29 15.23 11.85
N VAL A 16 7.39 15.45 13.16
CA VAL A 16 8.00 16.66 13.74
C VAL A 16 9.46 16.79 13.29
N LEU A 17 10.22 15.69 13.33
CA LEU A 17 11.60 15.68 12.84
C LEU A 17 11.67 16.06 11.35
N ALA A 18 10.79 15.50 10.51
CA ALA A 18 10.72 15.86 9.10
C ALA A 18 10.45 17.36 8.90
N PHE A 19 9.50 17.95 9.64
CA PHE A 19 9.21 19.39 9.56
C PHE A 19 10.37 20.26 10.04
N ILE A 20 11.08 19.85 11.10
CA ILE A 20 12.29 20.56 11.56
C ILE A 20 13.35 20.56 10.46
N LEU A 21 13.61 19.41 9.83
CA LEU A 21 14.60 19.30 8.75
C LEU A 21 14.22 20.14 7.53
N ILE A 22 12.94 20.17 7.16
CA ILE A 22 12.44 21.06 6.10
C ILE A 22 12.65 22.54 6.49
N GLY A 23 12.34 22.92 7.73
CA GLY A 23 12.56 24.28 8.23
C GLY A 23 14.04 24.70 8.19
N ILE A 24 14.95 23.80 8.56
CA ILE A 24 16.40 24.02 8.44
C ILE A 24 16.80 24.18 6.98
N ALA A 25 16.35 23.30 6.10
CA ALA A 25 16.67 23.38 4.67
C ALA A 25 16.22 24.73 4.08
N THR A 26 15.01 25.18 4.41
CA THR A 26 14.49 26.49 4.00
C THR A 26 15.32 27.64 4.56
N ALA A 27 15.69 27.60 5.84
CA ALA A 27 16.52 28.63 6.46
C ALA A 27 17.95 28.69 5.88
N SER A 28 18.45 27.58 5.35
CA SER A 28 19.76 27.49 4.69
C SER A 28 19.75 27.90 3.20
N GLY A 29 18.64 28.46 2.70
CA GLY A 29 18.50 28.88 1.30
C GLY A 29 18.07 27.76 0.33
N GLY A 30 17.79 26.57 0.85
CA GLY A 30 17.08 25.52 0.11
C GLY A 30 15.56 25.63 0.32
N GLY A 31 14.83 24.54 0.04
CA GLY A 31 13.39 24.45 0.31
C GLY A 31 12.55 24.06 -0.90
N LEU A 32 11.24 23.95 -0.68
CA LEU A 32 10.24 23.74 -1.73
C LEU A 32 9.54 25.06 -2.00
N ASP A 33 9.41 25.45 -3.27
CA ASP A 33 8.51 26.55 -3.63
C ASP A 33 7.04 26.12 -3.52
N ALA A 34 6.12 27.09 -3.50
CA ALA A 34 4.69 26.83 -3.33
C ALA A 34 4.11 25.90 -4.42
N ASP A 35 4.66 25.97 -5.63
CA ASP A 35 4.24 25.16 -6.77
C ASP A 35 4.70 23.70 -6.64
N GLN A 36 5.81 23.45 -5.95
CA GLN A 36 6.38 22.13 -5.68
C GLN A 36 5.76 21.42 -4.47
N VAL A 37 5.21 22.15 -3.50
CA VAL A 37 4.68 21.57 -2.25
C VAL A 37 3.66 20.47 -2.53
N LEU A 38 2.70 20.71 -3.42
CA LEU A 38 1.67 19.72 -3.72
C LEU A 38 2.26 18.43 -4.32
N GLY A 39 3.20 18.58 -5.26
CA GLY A 39 3.89 17.44 -5.88
C GLY A 39 4.74 16.67 -4.87
N ALA A 40 5.42 17.38 -3.96
CA ALA A 40 6.23 16.76 -2.90
C ALA A 40 5.35 15.99 -1.90
N VAL A 41 4.24 16.58 -1.44
CA VAL A 41 3.28 15.92 -0.54
C VAL A 41 2.64 14.71 -1.22
N ALA A 42 2.23 14.83 -2.48
CA ALA A 42 1.67 13.72 -3.23
C ALA A 42 2.68 12.58 -3.37
N ARG A 43 3.95 12.89 -3.70
CA ARG A 43 5.02 11.89 -3.83
C ARG A 43 5.32 11.20 -2.51
N TRP A 44 5.44 11.96 -1.43
CA TRP A 44 5.69 11.41 -0.11
C TRP A 44 4.53 10.56 0.40
N GLY A 45 3.30 11.03 0.21
CA GLY A 45 2.08 10.26 0.51
C GLY A 45 2.00 8.97 -0.30
N HIS A 46 2.34 9.02 -1.60
CA HIS A 46 2.42 7.83 -2.46
C HIS A 46 3.41 6.80 -1.91
N PHE A 47 4.61 7.24 -1.51
CA PHE A 47 5.60 6.33 -0.93
C PHE A 47 5.14 5.71 0.39
N LEU A 48 4.67 6.51 1.35
CA LEU A 48 4.21 6.00 2.65
C LEU A 48 3.03 5.04 2.51
N ALA A 49 2.08 5.34 1.63
CA ALA A 49 0.97 4.45 1.34
C ALA A 49 1.45 3.18 0.61
N GLY A 50 2.35 3.32 -0.36
CA GLY A 50 2.88 2.22 -1.16
C GLY A 50 3.66 1.21 -0.32
N ILE A 51 4.56 1.66 0.55
CA ILE A 51 5.29 0.76 1.45
C ILE A 51 4.34 0.06 2.43
N THR A 52 3.30 0.74 2.91
CA THR A 52 2.32 0.14 3.81
C THR A 52 1.51 -0.93 3.08
N TRP A 53 1.07 -0.63 1.86
CA TRP A 53 0.29 -1.55 1.04
C TRP A 53 1.09 -2.81 0.67
N ILE A 54 2.26 -2.64 0.05
CA ILE A 54 3.07 -3.78 -0.40
C ILE A 54 3.71 -4.51 0.79
N GLY A 55 4.08 -3.81 1.85
CA GLY A 55 4.53 -4.43 3.10
C GLY A 55 3.46 -5.35 3.70
N LEU A 56 2.20 -4.91 3.76
CA LEU A 56 1.10 -5.75 4.23
C LEU A 56 0.76 -6.89 3.27
N LEU A 57 0.88 -6.68 1.96
CA LEU A 57 0.76 -7.75 0.96
C LEU A 57 1.76 -8.89 1.25
N TYR A 58 3.01 -8.54 1.54
CA TYR A 58 4.09 -9.49 1.79
C TYR A 58 3.91 -10.14 3.16
N TYR A 59 3.54 -9.37 4.18
CA TYR A 59 3.13 -9.90 5.48
C TYR A 59 2.04 -10.97 5.34
N PHE A 60 0.99 -10.72 4.54
CA PHE A 60 -0.05 -11.73 4.35
C PHE A 60 0.46 -13.00 3.69
N ASN A 61 1.22 -12.89 2.60
CA ASN A 61 1.63 -14.05 1.81
C ASN A 61 2.76 -14.86 2.47
N PHE A 62 3.70 -14.21 3.14
CA PHE A 62 4.90 -14.85 3.67
C PHE A 62 4.85 -15.10 5.18
N VAL A 63 4.02 -14.38 5.94
CA VAL A 63 3.96 -14.49 7.41
C VAL A 63 2.60 -15.00 7.86
N GLN A 64 1.53 -14.23 7.63
CA GLN A 64 0.23 -14.52 8.20
C GLN A 64 -0.39 -15.81 7.67
N VAL A 65 -0.46 -16.00 6.34
CA VAL A 65 -1.11 -17.19 5.74
C VAL A 65 -0.38 -18.48 6.14
N PRO A 66 0.97 -18.58 6.04
CA PRO A 66 1.68 -19.76 6.54
C PRO A 66 1.50 -20.01 8.03
N ALA A 67 1.48 -18.97 8.86
CA ALA A 67 1.26 -19.10 10.31
C ALA A 67 -0.16 -19.60 10.61
N LEU A 68 -1.18 -19.02 9.97
CA LEU A 68 -2.57 -19.47 10.12
C LEU A 68 -2.76 -20.93 9.67
N GLY A 69 -1.97 -21.42 8.70
CA GLY A 69 -1.99 -22.83 8.30
C GLY A 69 -1.66 -23.82 9.42
N LYS A 70 -1.01 -23.37 10.50
CA LYS A 70 -0.47 -24.22 11.58
C LYS A 70 -1.26 -24.14 12.90
N VAL A 71 -2.30 -23.30 12.98
CA VAL A 71 -3.08 -23.10 14.21
C VAL A 71 -4.47 -23.74 14.11
N SER A 72 -5.08 -24.02 15.27
CA SER A 72 -6.40 -24.63 15.36
C SER A 72 -7.51 -23.73 14.80
N ALA A 73 -8.68 -24.30 14.53
CA ALA A 73 -9.85 -23.54 14.08
C ALA A 73 -10.30 -22.50 15.12
N GLU A 74 -10.21 -22.85 16.41
CA GLU A 74 -10.53 -21.95 17.52
C GLU A 74 -9.58 -20.75 17.57
N THR A 75 -8.26 -20.97 17.43
CA THR A 75 -7.28 -19.88 17.35
C THR A 75 -7.52 -18.98 16.13
N LYS A 76 -7.91 -19.55 14.98
CA LYS A 76 -8.29 -18.74 13.80
C LYS A 76 -9.49 -17.86 14.07
N ALA A 77 -10.53 -18.39 14.72
CA ALA A 77 -11.72 -17.64 15.05
C ALA A 77 -11.38 -16.43 15.94
N GLU A 78 -10.53 -16.63 16.95
CA GLU A 78 -10.03 -15.57 17.82
C GLU A 78 -9.20 -14.53 17.04
N LEU A 79 -8.34 -14.96 16.13
CA LEU A 79 -7.55 -14.07 15.28
C LEU A 79 -8.38 -13.32 14.22
N PHE A 80 -9.61 -13.76 13.93
CA PHE A 80 -10.51 -13.14 12.95
C PHE A 80 -11.59 -12.26 13.58
N LYS A 81 -11.67 -12.18 14.92
CA LYS A 81 -12.64 -11.35 15.63
C LYS A 81 -12.48 -9.85 15.34
N GLU A 82 -13.46 -9.06 15.74
CA GLU A 82 -13.40 -7.61 15.64
C GLU A 82 -12.23 -7.03 16.44
N GLY A 83 -11.52 -6.05 15.86
CA GLY A 83 -10.35 -5.43 16.50
C GLY A 83 -9.08 -6.31 16.53
N SER A 84 -9.13 -7.53 16.01
CA SER A 84 -7.97 -8.43 15.87
C SER A 84 -6.88 -7.86 14.95
N ILE A 85 -5.68 -8.43 15.07
CA ILE A 85 -4.54 -8.10 14.19
C ILE A 85 -4.88 -8.34 12.71
N VAL A 86 -5.61 -9.41 12.38
CA VAL A 86 -5.97 -9.74 10.99
C VAL A 86 -6.89 -8.67 10.41
N ARG A 87 -7.95 -8.28 11.14
CA ARG A 87 -8.88 -7.24 10.67
C ARG A 87 -8.21 -5.88 10.57
N ARG A 88 -7.32 -5.53 11.50
CA ARG A 88 -6.52 -4.28 11.44
C ARG A 88 -5.59 -4.28 10.23
N ALA A 89 -4.89 -5.38 9.97
CA ALA A 89 -4.02 -5.51 8.81
C ALA A 89 -4.83 -5.39 7.51
N LEU A 90 -5.99 -6.05 7.40
CA LEU A 90 -6.86 -5.96 6.21
C LEU A 90 -7.39 -4.55 5.98
N PHE A 91 -7.75 -3.84 7.06
CA PHE A 91 -8.16 -2.44 7.00
C PHE A 91 -7.05 -1.58 6.39
N TRP A 92 -5.84 -1.62 6.98
CA TRP A 92 -4.71 -0.81 6.51
C TRP A 92 -4.29 -1.20 5.10
N PHE A 93 -4.28 -2.49 4.76
CA PHE A 93 -3.96 -2.97 3.43
C PHE A 93 -4.85 -2.35 2.36
N ARG A 94 -6.17 -2.35 2.59
CA ARG A 94 -7.15 -1.82 1.63
C ARG A 94 -7.03 -0.31 1.46
N TRP A 95 -6.93 0.43 2.58
CA TRP A 95 -6.88 1.89 2.52
C TRP A 95 -5.51 2.41 2.06
N ALA A 96 -4.42 1.73 2.39
CA ALA A 96 -3.10 2.02 1.84
C ALA A 96 -3.07 1.79 0.33
N ALA A 97 -3.71 0.73 -0.18
CA ALA A 97 -3.86 0.51 -1.62
C ALA A 97 -4.56 1.68 -2.31
N LEU A 98 -5.69 2.12 -1.76
CA LEU A 98 -6.44 3.25 -2.31
C LEU A 98 -5.64 4.57 -2.24
N ALA A 99 -5.04 4.86 -1.10
CA ALA A 99 -4.22 6.06 -0.93
C ALA A 99 -3.05 6.08 -1.90
N THR A 100 -2.37 4.94 -2.11
CA THR A 100 -1.31 4.80 -3.11
C THR A 100 -1.82 5.19 -4.50
N VAL A 101 -2.96 4.64 -4.93
CA VAL A 101 -3.54 4.97 -6.24
C VAL A 101 -3.93 6.44 -6.33
N ILE A 102 -4.59 7.01 -5.32
CA ILE A 102 -4.98 8.44 -5.32
C ILE A 102 -3.76 9.35 -5.48
N PHE A 103 -2.72 9.15 -4.66
CA PHE A 103 -1.50 9.94 -4.77
C PHE A 103 -0.78 9.69 -6.11
N GLY A 104 -0.79 8.46 -6.61
CA GLY A 104 -0.22 8.12 -7.92
C GLY A 104 -0.92 8.85 -9.07
N LEU A 105 -2.25 8.92 -9.04
CA LEU A 105 -3.05 9.66 -10.01
C LEU A 105 -2.78 11.17 -9.95
N LEU A 106 -2.60 11.74 -8.75
CA LEU A 106 -2.19 13.14 -8.59
C LEU A 106 -0.81 13.41 -9.21
N LEU A 107 0.14 12.48 -9.04
CA LEU A 107 1.47 12.58 -9.66
C LEU A 107 1.42 12.47 -11.18
N LEU A 108 0.63 11.52 -11.71
CA LEU A 108 0.41 11.37 -13.15
C LEU A 108 -0.25 12.62 -13.75
N ALA A 109 -1.24 13.20 -13.07
CA ALA A 109 -1.85 14.46 -13.48
C ALA A 109 -0.84 15.63 -13.47
N GLY A 110 0.06 15.66 -12.50
CA GLY A 110 1.17 16.62 -12.46
C GLY A 110 2.13 16.48 -13.65
N LEU A 111 2.55 15.25 -13.97
CA LEU A 111 3.37 14.97 -15.15
C LEU A 111 2.65 15.39 -16.43
N TRP A 112 1.39 15.00 -16.59
CA TRP A 112 0.57 15.37 -17.74
C TRP A 112 0.45 16.89 -17.89
N LYS A 113 0.28 17.65 -16.81
CA LYS A 113 0.24 19.11 -16.86
C LYS A 113 1.58 19.71 -17.32
N SER A 114 2.70 19.07 -16.98
CA SER A 114 4.05 19.58 -17.29
C SER A 114 4.49 19.34 -18.74
N GLY A 115 4.03 18.27 -19.38
CA GLY A 115 4.46 17.93 -20.74
C GLY A 115 3.56 16.95 -21.49
N GLY A 116 2.33 16.72 -21.03
CA GLY A 116 1.40 15.78 -21.64
C GLY A 116 1.90 14.33 -21.56
N ALA A 117 1.59 13.54 -22.59
CA ALA A 117 1.95 12.13 -22.66
C ALA A 117 3.47 11.88 -22.63
N SER A 118 4.27 12.77 -23.21
CA SER A 118 5.74 12.61 -23.25
C SER A 118 6.42 12.80 -21.90
N ALA A 119 5.73 13.41 -20.92
CA ALA A 119 6.23 13.52 -19.55
C ALA A 119 6.00 12.25 -18.70
N ILE A 120 5.26 11.27 -19.23
CA ILE A 120 5.00 10.00 -18.54
C ILE A 120 5.83 8.92 -19.23
N SER A 121 6.90 8.48 -18.57
CA SER A 121 7.76 7.43 -19.13
C SER A 121 7.03 6.10 -19.24
N VAL A 122 7.48 5.26 -20.16
CA VAL A 122 6.94 3.92 -20.37
C VAL A 122 7.09 3.06 -19.11
N ASP A 123 8.20 3.19 -18.39
CA ASP A 123 8.44 2.56 -17.08
C ASP A 123 7.32 2.90 -16.07
N ILE A 124 6.97 4.19 -15.93
CA ILE A 124 5.85 4.61 -15.07
C ILE A 124 4.53 4.04 -15.57
N MET A 125 4.28 4.01 -16.89
CA MET A 125 3.04 3.44 -17.44
C MET A 125 2.88 1.95 -17.10
N ILE A 126 3.96 1.17 -17.21
CA ILE A 126 3.99 -0.25 -16.88
C ILE A 126 3.73 -0.43 -15.37
N GLY A 127 4.49 0.27 -14.53
CA GLY A 127 4.34 0.24 -13.08
C GLY A 127 2.91 0.62 -12.66
N ALA A 128 2.38 1.73 -13.17
CA ALA A 128 1.04 2.22 -12.85
C ALA A 128 -0.05 1.22 -13.27
N THR A 129 0.10 0.59 -14.44
CA THR A 129 -0.87 -0.41 -14.93
C THR A 129 -0.93 -1.62 -14.01
N PHE A 130 0.22 -2.19 -13.61
CA PHE A 130 0.23 -3.28 -12.63
C PHE A 130 -0.30 -2.85 -11.28
N GLY A 131 0.05 -1.65 -10.81
CA GLY A 131 -0.51 -1.08 -9.58
C GLY A 131 -2.03 -0.98 -9.61
N LEU A 132 -2.62 -0.50 -10.72
CA LEU A 132 -4.07 -0.39 -10.88
C LEU A 132 -4.77 -1.76 -10.94
N ILE A 133 -4.20 -2.74 -11.65
CA ILE A 133 -4.70 -4.12 -11.66
C ILE A 133 -4.68 -4.70 -10.25
N MET A 134 -3.58 -4.51 -9.53
CA MET A 134 -3.44 -4.99 -8.16
C MET A 134 -4.45 -4.33 -7.21
N TRP A 135 -4.65 -3.03 -7.33
CA TRP A 135 -5.65 -2.30 -6.55
C TRP A 135 -7.06 -2.80 -6.85
N ALA A 136 -7.40 -3.03 -8.12
CA ALA A 136 -8.68 -3.61 -8.51
C ALA A 136 -8.87 -5.00 -7.87
N ASN A 137 -7.84 -5.85 -7.89
CA ASN A 137 -7.87 -7.14 -7.17
C ASN A 137 -8.13 -6.96 -5.67
N VAL A 138 -7.56 -5.93 -5.01
CA VAL A 138 -7.81 -5.65 -3.58
C VAL A 138 -9.29 -5.39 -3.32
N PHE A 139 -9.91 -4.50 -4.09
CA PHE A 139 -11.26 -4.01 -3.83
C PHE A 139 -12.36 -4.94 -4.36
N PHE A 140 -12.16 -5.57 -5.51
CA PHE A 140 -13.20 -6.33 -6.19
C PHE A 140 -13.07 -7.85 -6.00
N VAL A 141 -11.91 -8.36 -5.60
CA VAL A 141 -11.70 -9.81 -5.39
C VAL A 141 -11.31 -10.12 -3.96
N ILE A 142 -10.23 -9.54 -3.44
CA ILE A 142 -9.71 -9.89 -2.11
C ILE A 142 -10.71 -9.46 -1.04
N TRP A 143 -11.12 -8.19 -1.01
CA TRP A 143 -11.97 -7.67 0.06
C TRP A 143 -13.33 -8.37 0.18
N PRO A 144 -14.14 -8.54 -0.89
CA PRO A 144 -15.44 -9.20 -0.78
C PRO A 144 -15.33 -10.66 -0.29
N ASN A 145 -14.28 -11.37 -0.70
CA ASN A 145 -14.04 -12.73 -0.23
C ASN A 145 -13.53 -12.74 1.23
N GLN A 146 -12.67 -11.79 1.62
CA GLN A 146 -12.19 -11.66 2.99
C GLN A 146 -13.32 -11.33 3.97
N GLN A 147 -14.32 -10.54 3.57
CA GLN A 147 -15.51 -10.27 4.40
C GLN A 147 -16.23 -11.56 4.80
N LYS A 148 -16.32 -12.55 3.90
CA LYS A 148 -16.88 -13.87 4.22
C LYS A 148 -15.96 -14.68 5.13
N VAL A 149 -14.66 -14.72 4.81
CA VAL A 149 -13.65 -15.48 5.57
C VAL A 149 -13.59 -15.04 7.04
N ILE A 150 -13.59 -13.74 7.29
CA ILE A 150 -13.50 -13.18 8.64
C ILE A 150 -14.87 -12.99 9.31
N GLY A 151 -15.95 -13.44 8.67
CA GLY A 151 -17.30 -13.46 9.24
C GLY A 151 -17.99 -12.10 9.36
N ILE A 152 -17.63 -11.11 8.52
CA ILE A 152 -18.41 -9.88 8.36
C ILE A 152 -19.69 -10.16 7.57
N VAL A 153 -19.58 -11.02 6.55
CA VAL A 153 -20.72 -11.50 5.76
C VAL A 153 -20.94 -12.96 6.14
N GLU A 154 -22.19 -13.30 6.47
CA GLU A 154 -22.57 -14.68 6.74
C GLU A 154 -22.33 -15.56 5.51
N ALA A 155 -21.79 -16.75 5.76
CA ALA A 155 -21.42 -17.72 4.73
C ALA A 155 -21.24 -19.10 5.38
N THR A 156 -21.57 -20.18 4.65
CA THR A 156 -21.35 -21.56 5.12
C THR A 156 -19.85 -21.87 5.24
N ALA A 157 -19.51 -23.01 5.84
CA ALA A 157 -18.12 -23.45 5.93
C ALA A 157 -17.48 -23.65 4.55
N GLU A 158 -18.23 -24.22 3.61
CA GLU A 158 -17.80 -24.46 2.22
C GLU A 158 -17.57 -23.14 1.49
N GLU A 159 -18.49 -22.18 1.65
CA GLU A 159 -18.37 -20.85 1.03
C GLU A 159 -17.17 -20.07 1.58
N LYS A 160 -16.92 -20.14 2.90
CA LYS A 160 -15.75 -19.53 3.53
C LYS A 160 -14.45 -20.12 2.99
N ALA A 161 -14.38 -21.45 2.84
CA ALA A 161 -13.22 -22.12 2.28
C ALA A 161 -12.97 -21.70 0.81
N ALA A 162 -14.03 -21.67 -0.01
CA ALA A 162 -13.95 -21.23 -1.40
C ALA A 162 -13.53 -19.75 -1.52
N ALA A 163 -14.10 -18.88 -0.67
CA ALA A 163 -13.74 -17.46 -0.61
C ALA A 163 -12.28 -17.27 -0.21
N GLY A 164 -11.81 -18.00 0.81
CA GLY A 164 -10.40 -17.98 1.25
C GLY A 164 -9.45 -18.37 0.13
N LYS A 165 -9.76 -19.43 -0.64
CA LYS A 165 -8.96 -19.83 -1.80
C LYS A 165 -8.92 -18.74 -2.88
N LYS A 166 -10.07 -18.14 -3.22
CA LYS A 166 -10.14 -17.04 -4.21
C LYS A 166 -9.33 -15.83 -3.77
N ALA A 167 -9.48 -15.40 -2.51
CA ALA A 167 -8.73 -14.27 -1.95
C ALA A 167 -7.22 -14.55 -1.95
N LEU A 168 -6.80 -15.78 -1.63
CA LEU A 168 -5.38 -16.15 -1.62
C LEU A 168 -4.78 -16.15 -3.02
N ILE A 169 -5.48 -16.68 -4.03
CA ILE A 169 -5.01 -16.65 -5.42
C ILE A 169 -4.82 -15.21 -5.87
N ALA A 170 -5.80 -14.34 -5.65
CA ALA A 170 -5.69 -12.91 -6.00
C ALA A 170 -4.54 -12.22 -5.24
N SER A 171 -4.33 -12.53 -3.96
CA SER A 171 -3.22 -12.01 -3.17
C SER A 171 -1.85 -12.45 -3.71
N ARG A 172 -1.73 -13.70 -4.17
CA ARG A 172 -0.50 -14.21 -4.80
C ARG A 172 -0.28 -13.61 -6.18
N THR A 173 -1.33 -13.42 -6.97
CA THR A 173 -1.25 -12.64 -8.23
C THR A 173 -0.72 -11.24 -7.95
N ASN A 174 -1.25 -10.55 -6.95
CA ASN A 174 -0.72 -9.25 -6.54
C ASN A 174 0.75 -9.32 -6.11
N THR A 175 1.16 -10.39 -5.41
CA THR A 175 2.57 -10.58 -5.03
C THR A 175 3.46 -10.71 -6.26
N ILE A 176 3.06 -11.52 -7.25
CA ILE A 176 3.79 -11.67 -8.52
C ILE A 176 3.88 -10.33 -9.25
N LEU A 177 2.76 -9.63 -9.42
CA LEU A 177 2.71 -8.34 -10.12
C LEU A 177 3.46 -7.22 -9.37
N SER A 178 3.54 -7.28 -8.04
CA SER A 178 4.23 -6.28 -7.23
C SER A 178 5.72 -6.18 -7.56
N ILE A 179 6.34 -7.28 -7.99
CA ILE A 179 7.77 -7.36 -8.27
C ILE A 179 8.13 -6.51 -9.51
N PRO A 180 7.59 -6.76 -10.72
CA PRO A 180 7.85 -5.91 -11.87
C PRO A 180 7.27 -4.51 -11.68
N MET A 181 6.14 -4.37 -10.97
CA MET A 181 5.59 -3.05 -10.65
C MET A 181 6.61 -2.18 -9.88
N LEU A 182 7.15 -2.67 -8.77
CA LEU A 182 8.14 -1.93 -7.97
C LEU A 182 9.41 -1.65 -8.77
N PHE A 183 9.87 -2.64 -9.56
CA PHE A 183 11.03 -2.47 -10.42
C PHE A 183 10.85 -1.30 -11.39
N PHE A 184 9.73 -1.25 -12.11
CA PHE A 184 9.47 -0.21 -13.10
C PHE A 184 9.11 1.16 -12.50
N MET A 185 8.52 1.19 -11.29
CA MET A 185 8.36 2.44 -10.54
C MET A 185 9.71 3.05 -10.11
N ALA A 186 10.71 2.20 -9.84
CA ALA A 186 12.05 2.66 -9.46
C ALA A 186 12.93 3.01 -10.68
N SER A 187 12.84 2.21 -11.75
CA SER A 187 13.68 2.38 -12.94
C SER A 187 13.51 3.76 -13.57
N SER A 188 12.28 4.30 -13.61
CA SER A 188 12.00 5.61 -14.21
C SER A 188 12.81 6.77 -13.62
N ALA A 189 13.26 6.66 -12.36
CA ALA A 189 14.00 7.72 -11.67
C ALA A 189 15.51 7.45 -11.57
N HIS A 190 15.96 6.22 -11.81
CA HIS A 190 17.34 5.80 -11.53
C HIS A 190 18.06 5.20 -12.73
N PHE A 191 17.35 4.45 -13.57
CA PHE A 191 17.88 3.75 -14.74
C PHE A 191 16.73 3.46 -15.71
N PRO A 192 16.21 4.46 -16.45
CA PRO A 192 15.06 4.28 -17.33
C PRO A 192 15.31 3.14 -18.32
N VAL A 193 14.44 2.12 -18.31
CA VAL A 193 14.60 0.94 -19.17
C VAL A 193 13.98 1.18 -20.54
N PHE A 194 12.90 1.95 -20.60
CA PHE A 194 12.14 2.18 -21.83
C PHE A 194 12.11 3.65 -22.29
N GLY A 195 13.10 4.46 -21.89
CA GLY A 195 13.27 5.85 -22.31
C GLY A 195 12.88 6.86 -21.23
#